data_AF-A0AAU8LKF4-F1
#
_entry.id   AF-A0AAU8LKF4-F1
#
_cell.length_a   1.000
_cell.length_b   1.000
_cell.length_c   1.000
_cell.angle_alpha   90.00
_cell.angle_beta   90.00
_cell.angle_gamma   90.00
#
_symmetry.space_group_name_H-M   'P 1'
#
loop_
_entity.id
_entity.type
_entity.pdbx_description
1 polymer ?
#
loop_
_entity_poly.entity_id
_entity_poly.type
_entity_poly.pdbx_seq_one_letter_code
_entity_poly.pdbx_strand_id
1 'polypeptide(L)'
;MTDSTYVEYIRDDLKKMAADQLSKGLLSEEGADLIHQVVDAPEASDDDGITIGQFLMPRHGGVNLSRLFVIRGPSGQHILYVPEQPAAPTNRIFHENYDWARTAGILVQFLGKPGGLEYMLDLVREDQRHHVADYFEELTRLPSSWRDEAMMFQPVSGETYLHQIQAIVRR
;
A
#
# COMPACT_ATOMS: atom_id res chain seq x y z
N MET A 1 20.10 -14.76 7.57
CA MET A 1 19.01 -15.14 8.49
C MET A 1 17.87 -14.18 8.27
N THR A 2 16.97 -14.53 7.35
CA THR A 2 15.66 -13.88 7.22
C THR A 2 14.89 -14.11 8.51
N ASP A 3 14.32 -13.04 9.03
CA ASP A 3 13.72 -12.94 10.36
C ASP A 3 12.35 -13.63 10.37
N SER A 4 12.35 -14.96 10.38
CA SER A 4 11.16 -15.82 10.21
C SER A 4 10.05 -15.53 11.21
N THR A 5 10.41 -15.12 12.44
CA THR A 5 9.46 -14.70 13.48
C THR A 5 8.60 -13.51 13.04
N TYR A 6 9.13 -12.63 12.20
CA TYR A 6 8.41 -11.45 11.72
C TYR A 6 7.53 -11.74 10.51
N VAL A 7 7.91 -12.70 9.67
CA VAL A 7 7.09 -13.16 8.54
C VAL A 7 5.81 -13.82 9.04
N GLU A 8 5.91 -14.68 10.06
CA GLU A 8 4.72 -15.27 10.70
C GLU A 8 3.86 -14.20 11.39
N TYR A 9 4.48 -13.19 12.01
CA TYR A 9 3.73 -12.06 12.57
C TYR A 9 2.94 -11.30 11.49
N ILE A 10 3.56 -10.97 10.34
CA ILE A 10 2.85 -10.32 9.21
C ILE A 10 1.70 -11.19 8.74
N ARG A 11 1.91 -12.51 8.60
CA ARG A 11 0.88 -13.46 8.18
C ARG A 11 -0.32 -13.42 9.12
N ASP A 12 -0.09 -13.62 10.42
CA ASP A 12 -1.17 -13.67 11.41
C ASP A 12 -1.92 -12.35 11.51
N ASP A 13 -1.20 -11.23 11.46
CA ASP A 13 -1.78 -9.90 11.52
C ASP A 13 -2.63 -9.60 10.27
N LEU A 14 -2.13 -9.92 9.07
CA LEU A 14 -2.90 -9.75 7.83
C LEU A 14 -4.16 -10.62 7.80
N LYS A 15 -4.09 -11.88 8.25
CA LYS A 15 -5.28 -12.75 8.38
C LYS A 15 -6.31 -12.14 9.32
N LYS A 16 -5.88 -11.68 10.49
CA LYS A 16 -6.76 -11.05 11.47
C LYS A 16 -7.38 -9.76 10.93
N MET A 17 -6.58 -8.92 10.28
CA MET A 17 -7.03 -7.68 9.65
C MET A 17 -8.02 -7.92 8.52
N ALA A 18 -7.76 -8.91 7.64
CA ALA A 18 -8.67 -9.27 6.56
C ALA A 18 -10.00 -9.77 7.10
N ALA A 19 -9.98 -10.68 8.09
CA ALA A 19 -11.19 -11.18 8.74
C ALA A 19 -11.99 -10.06 9.43
N ASP A 20 -11.31 -9.14 10.14
CA ASP A 20 -11.94 -7.99 10.79
C ASP A 20 -12.63 -7.07 9.75
N GLN A 21 -11.93 -6.72 8.68
CA GLN A 21 -12.46 -5.84 7.63
C GLN A 21 -13.61 -6.48 6.86
N LEU A 22 -13.52 -7.79 6.57
CA LEU A 22 -14.59 -8.56 5.96
C LEU A 22 -15.84 -8.58 6.85
N SER A 23 -15.68 -8.86 8.15
CA SER A 23 -16.80 -8.91 9.11
C SER A 23 -17.54 -7.58 9.25
N LYS A 24 -16.85 -6.46 8.97
CA LYS A 24 -17.40 -5.10 9.00
C LYS A 24 -17.94 -4.63 7.65
N GLY A 25 -17.86 -5.45 6.59
CA GLY A 25 -18.24 -5.07 5.23
C GLY A 25 -17.32 -4.00 4.61
N LEU A 26 -16.07 -3.89 5.10
CA LEU A 26 -15.04 -2.96 4.62
C LEU A 26 -14.06 -3.61 3.64
N LEU A 27 -14.15 -4.91 3.44
CA LEU A 27 -13.38 -5.71 2.48
C LEU A 27 -14.36 -6.71 1.84
N SER A 28 -14.26 -6.92 0.53
CA SER A 28 -15.06 -7.94 -0.16
C SER A 28 -14.57 -9.36 0.12
N GLU A 29 -15.40 -10.37 -0.13
CA GLU A 29 -14.98 -11.79 -0.05
C GLU A 29 -13.81 -12.07 -1.00
N GLU A 30 -13.90 -11.58 -2.25
CA GLU A 30 -12.83 -11.71 -3.25
C GLU A 30 -11.52 -11.07 -2.78
N GLY A 31 -11.61 -9.90 -2.13
CA GLY A 31 -10.44 -9.22 -1.58
C GLY A 31 -9.82 -9.97 -0.41
N ALA A 32 -10.65 -10.55 0.46
CA ALA A 32 -10.19 -11.39 1.56
C ALA A 32 -9.52 -12.67 1.03
N ASP A 33 -10.10 -13.32 0.03
CA ASP A 33 -9.55 -14.51 -0.61
C ASP A 33 -8.18 -14.23 -1.26
N LEU A 34 -8.03 -13.08 -1.93
CA LEU A 34 -6.74 -12.68 -2.50
C LEU A 34 -5.68 -12.44 -1.42
N ILE A 35 -6.05 -11.82 -0.29
CA ILE A 35 -5.13 -11.66 0.85
C ILE A 35 -4.77 -13.04 1.42
N HIS A 36 -5.72 -13.96 1.55
CA HIS A 36 -5.48 -15.32 2.00
C HIS A 36 -4.50 -16.07 1.09
N GLN A 37 -4.70 -16.00 -0.23
CA GLN A 37 -3.79 -16.57 -1.21
C GLN A 37 -2.37 -16.01 -1.04
N VAL A 38 -2.22 -14.70 -0.84
CA VAL A 38 -0.93 -14.05 -0.60
C VAL A 38 -0.23 -14.55 0.67
N VAL A 39 -0.94 -14.68 1.78
CA VAL A 39 -0.33 -15.01 3.07
C VAL A 39 -0.11 -16.51 3.28
N ASP A 40 -0.89 -17.35 2.59
CA ASP A 40 -0.83 -18.81 2.68
C ASP A 40 0.03 -19.45 1.57
N ALA A 41 0.40 -18.70 0.53
CA ALA A 41 1.30 -19.17 -0.51
C ALA A 41 2.69 -19.54 0.06
N PRO A 42 3.23 -20.73 -0.27
CA PRO A 42 4.55 -21.16 0.21
C PRO A 42 5.70 -20.42 -0.46
N GLU A 43 5.51 -19.97 -1.70
CA GLU A 43 6.46 -19.21 -2.52
C GLU A 43 5.74 -18.18 -3.38
N ALA A 44 6.43 -17.13 -3.80
CA ALA A 44 5.90 -16.20 -4.78
C ALA A 44 6.14 -16.76 -6.18
N SER A 45 5.08 -16.85 -6.99
CA SER A 45 5.17 -17.32 -8.37
C SER A 45 4.62 -16.29 -9.35
N ASP A 46 5.25 -16.21 -10.52
CA ASP A 46 4.73 -15.42 -11.65
C ASP A 46 3.44 -16.05 -12.22
N ASP A 47 3.26 -17.37 -12.06
CA ASP A 47 2.11 -18.11 -12.57
C ASP A 47 0.81 -17.80 -11.82
N ASP A 48 0.91 -17.32 -10.57
CA ASP A 48 -0.25 -16.99 -9.75
C ASP A 48 -0.94 -15.69 -10.21
N GLY A 49 -0.28 -14.91 -11.09
CA GLY A 49 -0.75 -13.60 -11.53
C GLY A 49 -0.81 -12.57 -10.40
N ILE A 50 -0.13 -12.84 -9.27
CA ILE A 50 -0.07 -11.97 -8.10
C ILE A 50 1.24 -11.18 -8.10
N THR A 51 1.17 -9.89 -7.79
CA THR A 51 2.36 -9.06 -7.60
C THR A 51 2.21 -8.17 -6.39
N ILE A 52 3.20 -8.19 -5.49
CA ILE A 52 3.31 -7.22 -4.40
C ILE A 52 4.17 -6.05 -4.88
N GLY A 53 3.72 -4.83 -4.62
CA GLY A 53 4.49 -3.65 -4.93
C GLY A 53 4.29 -2.51 -3.96
N GLN A 54 5.15 -1.52 -4.10
CA GLN A 54 5.16 -0.28 -3.35
C GLN A 54 4.90 0.91 -4.29
N PHE A 55 4.65 2.08 -3.70
CA PHE A 55 4.57 3.34 -4.45
C PHE A 55 5.96 3.92 -4.63
N LEU A 56 6.30 4.23 -5.88
CA LEU A 56 7.50 4.96 -6.27
C LEU A 56 7.09 6.32 -6.85
N MET A 57 7.77 7.39 -6.46
CA MET A 57 7.60 8.73 -7.02
C MET A 57 8.77 9.07 -7.96
N PRO A 58 8.71 8.66 -9.24
CA PRO A 58 9.87 8.71 -10.15
C PRO A 58 10.35 10.13 -10.45
N ARG A 59 9.44 11.12 -10.48
CA ARG A 59 9.77 12.53 -10.74
C ARG A 59 10.19 13.31 -9.48
N HIS A 60 10.16 12.66 -8.32
CA HIS A 60 10.45 13.26 -7.02
C HIS A 60 11.59 12.50 -6.33
N GLY A 61 12.74 12.42 -7.00
CA GLY A 61 13.94 11.76 -6.47
C GLY A 61 13.88 10.23 -6.44
N GLY A 62 12.88 9.60 -7.06
CA GLY A 62 12.70 8.14 -7.01
C GLY A 62 12.37 7.66 -5.60
N VAL A 63 11.63 8.47 -4.84
CA VAL A 63 11.25 8.18 -3.45
C VAL A 63 10.22 7.07 -3.39
N ASN A 64 10.40 6.13 -2.47
CA ASN A 64 9.41 5.11 -2.16
C ASN A 64 8.57 5.53 -0.95
N LEU A 65 7.27 5.24 -0.99
CA LEU A 65 6.42 5.37 0.19
C LEU A 65 6.49 4.06 0.99
N SER A 66 6.99 4.14 2.22
CA SER A 66 7.08 3.00 3.13
C SER A 66 5.73 2.70 3.79
N ARG A 67 5.63 1.55 4.48
CA ARG A 67 4.46 1.09 5.25
C ARG A 67 3.18 0.81 4.45
N LEU A 68 3.11 1.25 3.20
CA LEU A 68 2.04 0.96 2.25
C LEU A 68 2.48 -0.10 1.26
N PHE A 69 1.66 -1.11 1.03
CA PHE A 69 1.86 -2.05 -0.06
C PHE A 69 0.57 -2.23 -0.85
N VAL A 70 0.74 -2.67 -2.10
CA VAL A 70 -0.35 -3.00 -3.00
C VAL A 70 -0.21 -4.45 -3.44
N ILE A 71 -1.27 -5.22 -3.27
CA ILE A 71 -1.43 -6.54 -3.88
C ILE A 71 -2.14 -6.34 -5.22
N ARG A 72 -1.50 -6.75 -6.31
CA ARG A 72 -2.18 -6.93 -7.60
C ARG A 72 -2.59 -8.38 -7.75
N GLY A 73 -3.85 -8.61 -8.09
CA GLY A 73 -4.41 -9.93 -8.33
C GLY A 73 -4.50 -10.30 -9.82
N PRO A 74 -4.73 -11.59 -10.13
CA PRO A 74 -4.72 -12.13 -11.49
C PRO A 74 -5.83 -11.56 -12.39
N SER A 75 -6.93 -11.07 -11.82
CA SER A 75 -8.04 -10.46 -12.58
C SER A 75 -7.94 -8.93 -12.65
N GLY A 76 -6.79 -8.35 -12.31
CA GLY A 76 -6.56 -6.90 -12.33
C GLY A 76 -6.99 -6.18 -11.05
N GLN A 77 -7.35 -6.91 -9.99
CA GLN A 77 -7.65 -6.31 -8.69
C GLN A 77 -6.40 -5.64 -8.12
N HIS A 78 -6.61 -4.55 -7.41
CA HIS A 78 -5.59 -3.83 -6.67
C HIS A 78 -6.09 -3.65 -5.24
N ILE A 79 -5.41 -4.28 -4.27
CA ILE A 79 -5.69 -4.09 -2.85
C ILE A 79 -4.56 -3.27 -2.25
N LEU A 80 -4.87 -2.02 -1.93
CA LEU A 80 -3.96 -1.13 -1.20
C LEU A 80 -4.16 -1.30 0.31
N TYR A 81 -3.09 -1.62 1.01
CA TYR A 81 -3.04 -1.62 2.47
C TYR A 81 -2.60 -0.25 3.02
N VAL A 82 -3.37 0.26 3.99
CA VAL A 82 -3.14 1.53 4.69
C VAL A 82 -3.32 1.31 6.20
N PRO A 83 -2.25 1.13 6.99
CA PRO A 83 -2.33 0.71 8.40
C PRO A 83 -2.96 1.77 9.32
N GLU A 84 -2.68 3.04 9.06
CA GLU A 84 -3.07 4.17 9.89
C GLU A 84 -3.58 5.26 8.95
N GLN A 85 -4.89 5.51 8.90
CA GLN A 85 -5.43 6.59 8.06
C GLN A 85 -5.42 7.93 8.83
N PRO A 86 -5.11 9.06 8.16
CA PRO A 86 -5.41 10.37 8.73
C PRO A 86 -6.94 10.52 8.85
N ALA A 87 -7.37 11.16 9.94
CA ALA A 87 -8.76 11.35 10.39
C ALA A 87 -9.84 10.88 9.39
N ALA A 88 -10.15 9.59 9.40
CA ALA A 88 -11.12 8.98 8.50
C ALA A 88 -12.41 8.63 9.26
N PRO A 89 -13.60 8.83 8.66
CA PRO A 89 -14.86 8.38 9.26
C PRO A 89 -14.98 6.85 9.30
N THR A 90 -14.15 6.13 8.54
CA THR A 90 -14.15 4.67 8.43
C THR A 90 -12.80 4.10 8.86
N ASN A 91 -12.80 3.06 9.70
CA ASN A 91 -11.61 2.26 10.04
C ASN A 91 -11.21 1.29 8.91
N ARG A 92 -11.41 1.71 7.65
CA ARG A 92 -11.02 0.91 6.48
C ARG A 92 -9.49 0.86 6.45
N ILE A 93 -8.89 -0.27 6.12
CA ILE A 93 -7.43 -0.37 5.95
C ILE A 93 -7.05 -1.02 4.62
N PHE A 94 -7.98 -1.73 4.00
CA PHE A 94 -7.84 -2.25 2.64
C PHE A 94 -8.72 -1.45 1.68
N HIS A 95 -8.11 -0.95 0.60
CA HIS A 95 -8.79 -0.22 -0.46
C HIS A 95 -8.71 -1.00 -1.76
N GLU A 96 -9.84 -1.53 -2.18
CA GLU A 96 -9.99 -2.38 -3.36
C GLU A 96 -10.31 -1.54 -4.59
N ASN A 97 -9.55 -1.72 -5.66
CA ASN A 97 -9.72 -1.04 -6.95
C ASN A 97 -9.38 -2.00 -8.10
N TYR A 98 -9.61 -1.58 -9.34
CA TYR A 98 -9.33 -2.37 -10.56
C TYR A 98 -8.36 -1.67 -11.51
N ASP A 99 -7.82 -0.53 -11.12
CA ASP A 99 -6.85 0.22 -11.89
C ASP A 99 -5.92 1.02 -10.98
N TRP A 100 -4.70 1.24 -11.47
CA TRP A 100 -3.64 1.91 -10.72
C TRP A 100 -3.97 3.36 -10.39
N ALA A 101 -4.62 4.09 -11.30
CA ALA A 101 -4.89 5.51 -11.12
C ALA A 101 -5.83 5.73 -9.92
N ARG A 102 -6.87 4.89 -9.79
CA ARG A 102 -7.76 4.91 -8.61
C ARG A 102 -7.05 4.48 -7.34
N THR A 103 -6.22 3.44 -7.41
CA THR A 103 -5.42 3.00 -6.25
C THR A 103 -4.50 4.10 -5.74
N ALA A 104 -3.77 4.79 -6.63
CA ALA A 104 -2.91 5.90 -6.27
C ALA A 104 -3.70 7.13 -5.80
N GLY A 105 -4.87 7.38 -6.40
CA GLY A 105 -5.77 8.47 -6.02
C GLY A 105 -6.26 8.40 -4.56
N ILE A 106 -6.27 7.22 -3.93
CA ILE A 106 -6.56 7.09 -2.49
C ILE A 106 -5.59 7.90 -1.63
N LEU A 107 -4.30 7.94 -1.99
CA LEU A 107 -3.29 8.68 -1.23
C LEU A 107 -3.49 10.19 -1.35
N VAL A 108 -3.93 10.66 -2.52
CA VAL A 108 -4.28 12.08 -2.73
C VAL A 108 -5.46 12.50 -1.86
N GLN A 109 -6.44 11.62 -1.65
CA GLN A 109 -7.57 11.92 -0.76
C GLN A 109 -7.14 12.15 0.68
N PHE A 110 -6.02 11.56 1.12
CA PHE A 110 -5.50 11.79 2.46
C PHE A 110 -4.98 13.20 2.65
N LEU A 111 -4.36 13.81 1.64
CA LEU A 111 -3.85 15.18 1.69
C LEU A 111 -4.95 16.24 1.93
N GLY A 112 -6.21 15.92 1.64
CA GLY A 112 -7.37 16.77 1.94
C GLY A 112 -7.92 16.61 3.36
N LYS A 113 -7.38 15.70 4.18
CA LYS A 113 -7.83 15.43 5.55
C LYS A 113 -6.94 16.14 6.58
N PRO A 114 -7.46 16.46 7.78
CA PRO A 114 -6.61 16.89 8.90
C PRO A 114 -5.51 15.86 9.20
N GLY A 115 -4.26 16.30 9.31
CA GLY A 115 -3.11 15.41 9.51
C GLY A 115 -2.64 14.67 8.25
N GLY A 116 -3.25 14.94 7.09
CA GLY A 116 -2.99 14.23 5.84
C GLY A 116 -1.61 14.47 5.24
N LEU A 117 -1.13 15.72 5.33
CA LEU A 117 0.20 16.09 4.85
C LEU A 117 1.28 15.43 5.71
N GLU A 118 1.12 15.52 7.03
CA GLU A 118 2.02 14.90 8.01
C GLU A 118 2.07 13.39 7.79
N TYR A 119 0.90 12.76 7.61
CA TYR A 119 0.81 11.35 7.27
C TYR A 119 1.60 11.00 6.00
N MET A 120 1.38 11.73 4.90
CA MET A 120 2.06 11.46 3.62
C MET A 120 3.58 11.68 3.71
N LEU A 121 4.04 12.67 4.48
CA LEU A 121 5.46 12.89 4.76
C LEU A 121 6.07 11.80 5.64
N ASP A 122 5.29 11.22 6.56
CA ASP A 122 5.72 10.12 7.41
C ASP A 122 5.86 8.78 6.68
N LEU A 123 5.26 8.64 5.50
CA LEU A 123 5.53 7.54 4.58
C LEU A 123 6.87 7.68 3.85
N VAL A 124 7.54 8.82 3.98
CA VAL A 124 8.81 9.09 3.32
C VAL A 124 9.92 9.18 4.35
N ARG A 125 11.04 8.51 4.04
CA ARG A 125 12.25 8.57 4.85
C ARG A 125 12.69 10.01 5.07
N GLU A 126 13.06 10.33 6.31
CA GLU A 126 13.30 11.71 6.75
C GLU A 126 14.32 12.45 5.87
N ASP A 127 15.39 11.77 5.47
CA ASP A 127 16.44 12.28 4.59
C ASP A 127 15.97 12.55 3.15
N GLN A 128 14.85 11.96 2.72
CA GLN A 128 14.28 12.09 1.39
C GLN A 128 13.05 13.01 1.32
N ARG A 129 12.48 13.42 2.46
CA ARG A 129 11.25 14.24 2.51
C ARG A 129 11.33 15.51 1.68
N HIS A 130 12.52 16.12 1.63
CA HIS A 130 12.77 17.33 0.85
C HIS A 130 12.53 17.16 -0.67
N HIS A 131 12.50 15.94 -1.20
CA HIS A 131 12.18 15.68 -2.62
C HIS A 131 10.67 15.75 -2.94
N VAL A 132 9.81 15.56 -1.93
CA VAL A 132 8.36 15.39 -2.12
C VAL A 132 7.54 16.46 -1.40
N ALA A 133 8.10 17.14 -0.39
CA ALA A 133 7.35 18.01 0.50
C ALA A 133 6.58 19.12 -0.24
N ASP A 134 7.26 19.87 -1.11
CA ASP A 134 6.63 20.95 -1.89
C ASP A 134 5.47 20.43 -2.76
N TYR A 135 5.63 19.23 -3.33
CA TYR A 135 4.61 18.62 -4.17
C TYR A 135 3.40 18.16 -3.33
N PHE A 136 3.62 17.54 -2.17
CA PHE A 136 2.52 17.18 -1.27
C PHE A 136 1.79 18.43 -0.72
N GLU A 137 2.52 19.49 -0.37
CA GLU A 137 1.92 20.77 0.01
C GLU A 137 1.08 21.38 -1.13
N GLU A 138 1.60 21.34 -2.37
CA GLU A 138 0.86 21.80 -3.54
C GLU A 138 -0.45 21.03 -3.69
N LEU A 139 -0.41 19.71 -3.59
CA LEU A 139 -1.59 18.84 -3.69
C LEU A 139 -2.60 19.08 -2.56
N THR A 140 -2.15 19.39 -1.34
CA THR A 140 -3.06 19.81 -0.25
C THR A 140 -3.80 21.10 -0.59
N ARG A 141 -3.17 22.04 -1.30
CA ARG A 141 -3.79 23.32 -1.70
C ARG A 141 -4.61 23.19 -2.99
N LEU A 142 -4.13 22.38 -3.93
CA LEU A 142 -4.68 22.21 -5.27
C LEU A 142 -4.64 20.73 -5.68
N PRO A 143 -5.64 19.92 -5.27
CA PRO A 143 -5.68 18.49 -5.60
C PRO A 143 -5.67 18.19 -7.10
N SER A 144 -6.14 19.13 -7.94
CA SER A 144 -6.09 19.02 -9.40
C SER A 144 -4.69 19.09 -10.00
N SER A 145 -3.67 19.47 -9.24
CA SER A 145 -2.26 19.39 -9.67
C SER A 145 -1.74 17.96 -9.71
N TRP A 146 -2.51 16.99 -9.19
CA TRP A 146 -2.17 15.58 -9.26
C TRP A 146 -1.99 15.13 -10.70
N ARG A 147 -0.92 14.35 -10.92
CA ARG A 147 -0.64 13.71 -12.20
C ARG A 147 -0.54 12.22 -12.00
N ASP A 148 -1.15 11.44 -12.89
CA ASP A 148 -1.13 9.97 -12.81
C ASP A 148 0.30 9.41 -12.86
N GLU A 149 1.21 10.10 -13.54
CA GLU A 149 2.63 9.72 -13.59
C GLU A 149 3.44 10.05 -12.31
N ALA A 150 2.85 10.74 -11.33
CA ALA A 150 3.53 11.13 -10.11
C ALA A 150 3.82 9.94 -9.20
N MET A 151 3.01 8.89 -9.30
CA MET A 151 3.20 7.63 -8.59
C MET A 151 3.17 6.44 -9.54
N MET A 152 4.16 5.58 -9.41
CA MET A 152 4.28 4.32 -10.14
C MET A 152 4.19 3.15 -9.18
N PHE A 153 3.59 2.07 -9.66
CA PHE A 153 3.68 0.77 -9.01
C PHE A 153 5.05 0.18 -9.26
N GLN A 154 5.80 -0.07 -8.19
CA GLN A 154 7.09 -0.75 -8.26
C GLN A 154 6.95 -2.14 -7.63
N PRO A 155 7.03 -3.23 -8.42
CA PRO A 155 7.09 -4.57 -7.89
C PRO A 155 8.28 -4.75 -6.93
N VAL A 156 8.08 -5.55 -5.88
CA VAL A 156 9.14 -5.90 -4.93
C VAL A 156 9.46 -7.38 -5.06
N SER A 157 10.74 -7.71 -5.22
CA SER A 157 11.19 -9.10 -5.31
C SER A 157 11.34 -9.73 -3.92
N GLY A 158 11.09 -11.04 -3.84
CA GLY A 158 11.26 -11.82 -2.60
C GLY A 158 10.81 -13.26 -2.78
N GLU A 159 11.32 -14.16 -1.93
CA GLU A 159 11.06 -15.61 -2.01
C GLU A 159 9.59 -15.98 -1.82
N THR A 160 8.88 -15.24 -0.96
CA THR A 160 7.43 -15.35 -0.75
C THR A 160 6.80 -13.97 -0.80
N TYR A 161 5.49 -13.89 -1.03
CA TYR A 161 4.80 -12.60 -1.00
C TYR A 161 4.92 -11.91 0.37
N LEU A 162 4.98 -12.67 1.46
CA LEU A 162 5.22 -12.12 2.80
C LEU A 162 6.60 -11.49 2.95
N HIS A 163 7.65 -12.07 2.33
CA HIS A 163 8.97 -11.44 2.29
C HIS A 163 8.97 -10.14 1.48
N GLN A 164 8.18 -10.08 0.40
CA GLN A 164 7.99 -8.86 -0.40
C GLN A 164 7.31 -7.76 0.43
N ILE A 165 6.23 -8.11 1.15
CA ILE A 165 5.53 -7.19 2.08
C ILE A 165 6.48 -6.74 3.19
N GLN A 166 7.22 -7.67 3.81
CA GLN A 166 8.20 -7.37 4.85
C GLN A 166 9.25 -6.34 4.38
N ALA A 167 9.74 -6.48 3.15
CA ALA A 167 10.73 -5.56 2.59
C ALA A 167 10.19 -4.13 2.42
N ILE A 168 8.87 -3.95 2.33
CA ILE A 168 8.21 -2.64 2.23
C ILE A 168 7.94 -2.05 3.61
N VAL A 169 7.37 -2.84 4.53
CA VAL A 169 6.92 -2.34 5.84
C VAL A 169 8.07 -2.11 6.84
N ARG A 170 9.24 -2.72 6.62
CA ARG A 170 10.44 -2.53 7.47
C ARG A 170 11.32 -1.34 7.08
N ARG A 171 11.00 -0.63 5.99
CA ARG A 171 11.86 0.40 5.39
C ARG A 171 11.48 1.83 5.78
#